data_AF-A0A9W8MLM2-F1
#
_entry.id   AF-A0A9W8MLM2-F1
#
_cell.length_a   1.000
_cell.length_b   1.000
_cell.length_c   1.000
_cell.angle_alpha   90.00
_cell.angle_beta   90.00
_cell.angle_gamma   90.00
#
_symmetry.space_group_name_H-M   'P 1'
#
loop_
_entity.id
_entity.type
_entity.pdbx_description
1 polymer ?
#
loop_
_entity_poly.entity_id
_entity_poly.type
_entity_poly.pdbx_seq_one_letter_code
_entity_poly.pdbx_strand_id
1 'polypeptide(L)'
;MFRRVQLGMVLTAAEKLRAISSPTATWISQLEDQHVLIDEGLADALTWDLSRGKPFHNIMQMVYCCDGYPEEERTSFGGITKWLERTVEPSPAFKADINKVLKDLWQIATTRNLKSPFAAGAPRLAPVEFIFIGVLLYVLRDHDLETKSQAISEMRAAIRSVHDDIRTNNKVAKTLWSYVKQLERNPNASLSNSKLSRSTGSTSNGRPAKRRKTKTYEDDDDYVAR
;
A
#
# COMPACT_ATOMS: atom_id res chain seq x y z
N MET A 1 -14.62 20.45 -12.98
CA MET A 1 -14.45 20.37 -14.45
C MET A 1 -13.85 18.99 -14.76
N PHE A 2 -14.66 18.04 -15.26
CA PHE A 2 -14.22 16.65 -15.47
C PHE A 2 -13.39 16.55 -16.77
N ARG A 3 -12.07 16.29 -16.66
CA ARG A 3 -11.21 16.02 -17.82
C ARG A 3 -11.53 14.65 -18.41
N ARG A 4 -12.13 14.69 -19.60
CA ARG A 4 -12.24 13.69 -20.67
C ARG A 4 -11.87 12.25 -20.29
N VAL A 5 -12.94 11.47 -20.13
CA VAL A 5 -13.02 10.03 -20.35
C VAL A 5 -12.14 9.65 -21.55
N GLN A 6 -11.14 8.79 -21.31
CA GLN A 6 -10.34 8.23 -22.38
C GLN A 6 -11.22 7.33 -23.25
N LEU A 7 -11.09 7.51 -24.55
CA LEU A 7 -11.73 6.77 -25.63
C LEU A 7 -11.65 5.24 -25.41
N GLY A 8 -12.80 4.56 -25.42
CA GLY A 8 -12.94 3.11 -25.66
C GLY A 8 -12.41 2.11 -24.63
N MET A 9 -11.65 2.51 -23.60
CA MET A 9 -11.17 1.60 -22.54
C MET A 9 -12.04 1.67 -21.28
N VAL A 10 -12.39 0.50 -20.74
CA VAL A 10 -13.11 0.38 -19.45
C VAL A 10 -12.26 0.98 -18.33
N LEU A 11 -12.90 1.78 -17.46
CA LEU A 11 -12.23 2.35 -16.29
C LEU A 11 -11.59 1.25 -15.43
N THR A 12 -10.32 1.44 -15.09
CA THR A 12 -9.62 0.56 -14.15
C THR A 12 -10.28 0.66 -12.76
N ALA A 13 -10.10 -0.34 -11.90
CA ALA A 13 -10.62 -0.28 -10.53
C ALA A 13 -10.12 0.96 -9.77
N ALA A 14 -8.86 1.36 -10.00
CA ALA A 14 -8.30 2.58 -9.41
C ALA A 14 -8.98 3.86 -9.95
N GLU A 15 -9.30 3.91 -11.24
CA GLU A 15 -10.02 5.04 -11.83
C GLU A 15 -11.46 5.14 -11.33
N LYS A 16 -12.13 4.01 -11.13
CA LYS A 16 -13.45 3.98 -10.51
C LYS A 16 -13.41 4.58 -9.10
N LEU A 17 -12.40 4.23 -8.30
CA LEU A 17 -12.20 4.80 -6.96
C LEU A 17 -11.84 6.29 -7.01
N ARG A 18 -11.00 6.71 -7.96
CA ARG A 18 -10.66 8.13 -8.15
C ARG A 18 -11.86 8.97 -8.60
N ALA A 19 -12.81 8.38 -9.33
CA ALA A 19 -14.01 9.05 -9.79
C ALA A 19 -15.05 9.31 -8.66
N ILE A 20 -14.85 8.73 -7.47
CA ILE A 20 -15.70 9.00 -6.31
C ILE A 20 -15.55 10.48 -5.94
N SER A 21 -16.65 11.22 -5.99
CA SER A 21 -16.67 12.63 -5.62
C SER A 21 -16.81 12.79 -4.10
N SER A 22 -15.70 12.65 -3.37
CA SER A 22 -15.67 12.89 -1.92
C SER A 22 -14.50 13.78 -1.49
N PRO A 23 -14.58 14.41 -0.31
CA PRO A 23 -13.45 15.16 0.26
C PRO A 23 -12.20 14.28 0.40
N THR A 24 -12.37 13.01 0.79
CA THR A 24 -11.26 12.07 0.95
C THR A 24 -10.60 11.75 -0.39
N ALA A 25 -11.37 11.41 -1.43
CA ALA A 25 -10.82 11.12 -2.77
C ALA A 25 -10.12 12.34 -3.40
N THR A 26 -10.68 13.53 -3.18
CA THR A 26 -10.07 14.81 -3.59
C THR A 26 -8.73 15.01 -2.89
N TRP A 27 -8.68 14.79 -1.58
CA TRP A 27 -7.46 14.93 -0.80
C TRP A 27 -6.38 13.90 -1.20
N ILE A 28 -6.73 12.64 -1.46
CA ILE A 28 -5.77 11.65 -1.98
C ILE A 28 -5.20 12.09 -3.33
N SER A 29 -6.03 12.66 -4.21
CA SER A 29 -5.56 13.18 -5.50
C SER A 29 -4.57 14.33 -5.31
N GLN A 30 -4.83 15.22 -4.35
CA GLN A 30 -3.90 16.29 -3.98
C GLN A 30 -2.57 15.76 -3.44
N LEU A 31 -2.58 14.68 -2.64
CA LEU A 31 -1.35 14.05 -2.15
C LEU A 31 -0.53 13.45 -3.31
N GLU A 32 -1.18 12.82 -4.28
CA GLU A 32 -0.53 12.33 -5.50
C GLU A 32 0.15 13.47 -6.27
N ASP A 33 -0.58 14.57 -6.50
CA ASP A 33 -0.06 15.74 -7.20
C ASP A 33 1.12 16.39 -6.45
N GLN A 34 1.02 16.51 -5.13
CA GLN A 34 2.00 17.24 -4.30
C GLN A 34 3.28 16.47 -3.99
N HIS A 35 3.21 15.14 -3.90
CA HIS A 35 4.34 14.32 -3.44
C HIS A 35 4.86 13.36 -4.50
N VAL A 36 4.01 12.93 -5.44
CA VAL A 36 4.42 11.98 -6.47
C VAL A 36 4.69 12.66 -7.79
N LEU A 37 3.73 13.45 -8.29
CA LEU A 37 3.76 13.99 -9.66
C LEU A 37 4.40 15.37 -9.77
N ILE A 38 4.79 15.99 -8.64
CA ILE A 38 5.62 17.19 -8.64
C ILE A 38 6.99 16.88 -9.23
N ASP A 39 7.62 17.87 -9.87
CA ASP A 39 8.98 17.75 -10.37
C ASP A 39 9.94 17.35 -9.24
N GLU A 40 10.83 16.39 -9.51
CA GLU A 40 11.73 15.77 -8.52
C GLU A 40 11.00 15.10 -7.34
N GLY A 41 9.74 14.72 -7.54
CA GLY A 41 8.90 14.05 -6.54
C GLY A 41 9.22 12.56 -6.36
N LEU A 42 8.31 11.86 -5.67
CA LEU A 42 8.43 10.40 -5.43
C LEU A 42 8.36 9.56 -6.72
N ALA A 43 7.79 10.09 -7.80
CA ALA A 43 7.85 9.43 -9.11
C ALA A 43 9.30 9.28 -9.59
N ASP A 44 10.12 10.31 -9.38
CA ASP A 44 11.52 10.35 -9.82
C ASP A 44 12.46 9.73 -8.78
N ALA A 45 12.16 9.90 -7.49
CA ALA A 45 13.01 9.43 -6.39
C ALA A 45 12.96 7.91 -6.17
N LEU A 46 11.94 7.20 -6.68
CA LEU A 46 11.73 5.77 -6.44
C LEU A 46 11.63 4.99 -7.76
N THR A 47 12.05 3.73 -7.75
CA THR A 47 11.80 2.80 -8.87
C THR A 47 10.60 1.92 -8.56
N TRP A 48 9.44 2.24 -9.16
CA TRP A 48 8.14 1.60 -8.89
C TRP A 48 7.18 1.66 -10.08
N ASP A 49 5.97 1.14 -9.94
CA ASP A 49 4.96 1.12 -11.01
C ASP A 49 4.11 2.40 -11.01
N LEU A 50 4.35 3.24 -12.02
CA LEU A 50 3.64 4.49 -12.27
C LEU A 50 2.57 4.34 -13.38
N SER A 51 2.18 3.11 -13.73
CA SER A 51 1.09 2.90 -14.67
C SER A 51 -0.21 3.55 -14.17
N ARG A 52 -1.11 3.84 -15.13
CA ARG A 52 -2.29 4.66 -14.91
C ARG A 52 -3.09 4.25 -13.66
N GLY A 53 -3.28 5.21 -12.75
CA GLY A 53 -4.05 5.03 -11.51
C GLY A 53 -3.34 4.30 -10.38
N LYS A 54 -2.14 3.74 -10.59
CA LYS A 54 -1.38 3.05 -9.53
C LYS A 54 -0.91 3.96 -8.42
N PRO A 55 -0.36 5.16 -8.66
CA PRO A 55 0.14 5.99 -7.56
C PRO A 55 -0.99 6.42 -6.63
N PHE A 56 -2.10 6.95 -7.18
CA PHE A 56 -3.33 7.19 -6.42
C PHE A 56 -3.78 5.98 -5.60
N HIS A 57 -3.85 4.80 -6.22
CA HIS A 57 -4.28 3.59 -5.53
C HIS A 57 -3.37 3.22 -4.37
N ASN A 58 -2.05 3.35 -4.55
CA ASN A 58 -1.07 3.04 -3.52
C ASN A 58 -1.14 4.05 -2.36
N ILE A 59 -1.26 5.35 -2.65
CA ILE A 59 -1.46 6.39 -1.62
C ILE A 59 -2.78 6.17 -0.88
N MET A 60 -3.87 5.93 -1.60
CA MET A 60 -5.19 5.64 -1.02
C MET A 60 -5.12 4.47 -0.04
N GLN A 61 -4.52 3.35 -0.44
CA GLN A 61 -4.37 2.18 0.46
C GLN A 61 -3.48 2.49 1.65
N MET A 62 -2.37 3.20 1.45
CA MET A 62 -1.50 3.65 2.54
C MET A 62 -2.27 4.49 3.57
N VAL A 63 -2.98 5.52 3.11
CA VAL A 63 -3.75 6.41 3.99
C VAL A 63 -4.86 5.65 4.71
N TYR A 64 -5.56 4.75 4.02
CA TYR A 64 -6.57 3.89 4.65
C TYR A 64 -5.98 3.02 5.77
N CYS A 65 -4.82 2.41 5.55
CA CYS A 65 -4.13 1.64 6.59
C CYS A 65 -3.69 2.51 7.78
N CYS A 66 -3.25 3.74 7.54
CA CYS A 66 -2.86 4.68 8.61
C CYS A 66 -4.07 5.19 9.41
N ASP A 67 -5.21 5.42 8.76
CA ASP A 67 -6.45 5.89 9.40
C ASP A 67 -7.07 4.80 10.31
N GLY A 68 -6.94 3.53 9.91
CA GLY A 68 -7.39 2.37 10.70
C GLY A 68 -6.37 1.86 11.73
N TYR A 69 -5.18 2.47 11.85
CA TYR A 69 -4.19 2.10 12.86
C TYR A 69 -4.65 2.61 14.25
N PRO A 70 -4.59 1.80 15.33
CA PRO A 70 -3.81 0.55 15.46
C PRO A 70 -4.54 -0.76 15.14
N GLU A 71 -5.79 -0.75 14.67
CA GLU A 71 -6.65 -1.94 14.53
C GLU A 71 -6.33 -2.84 13.31
N GLU A 72 -5.14 -2.71 12.70
CA GLU A 72 -4.67 -3.47 11.52
C GLU A 72 -5.75 -3.63 10.44
N GLU A 73 -6.30 -2.52 9.96
CA GLU A 73 -7.46 -2.61 9.08
C GLU A 73 -7.13 -3.38 7.79
N ARG A 74 -7.98 -4.36 7.48
CA ARG A 74 -7.80 -5.21 6.30
C ARG A 74 -8.25 -4.42 5.07
N THR A 75 -7.34 -4.27 4.11
CA THR A 75 -7.59 -3.66 2.79
C THR A 75 -8.55 -4.51 1.95
N SER A 76 -9.83 -4.52 2.30
CA SER A 76 -10.89 -5.08 1.47
C SER A 76 -11.42 -4.00 0.54
N PHE A 77 -11.76 -4.37 -0.70
CA PHE A 77 -12.30 -3.40 -1.67
C PHE A 77 -13.55 -2.70 -1.14
N GLY A 78 -14.48 -3.45 -0.54
CA GLY A 78 -15.71 -2.88 0.03
C GLY A 78 -15.47 -1.93 1.21
N GLY A 79 -14.45 -2.20 2.05
CA GLY A 79 -14.05 -1.30 3.14
C GLY A 79 -13.47 0.01 2.61
N ILE A 80 -12.55 -0.07 1.64
CA ILE A 80 -11.92 1.08 1.01
C ILE A 80 -12.95 1.97 0.29
N THR A 81 -13.90 1.37 -0.45
CA THR A 81 -14.94 2.14 -1.13
C THR A 81 -15.81 2.90 -0.14
N LYS A 82 -16.30 2.24 0.92
CA LYS A 82 -17.08 2.90 1.98
C LYS A 82 -16.30 4.01 2.68
N TRP A 83 -15.01 3.77 2.93
CA TRP A 83 -14.12 4.75 3.52
C TRP A 83 -13.92 5.96 2.61
N LEU A 84 -13.75 5.76 1.30
CA LEU A 84 -13.66 6.86 0.33
C LEU A 84 -14.98 7.63 0.20
N GLU A 85 -16.12 6.97 0.29
CA GLU A 85 -17.45 7.59 0.17
C GLU A 85 -17.81 8.46 1.40
N ARG A 86 -17.01 8.43 2.47
CA ARG A 86 -17.27 9.24 3.66
C ARG A 86 -17.29 10.73 3.31
N THR A 87 -18.28 11.43 3.86
CA THR A 87 -18.42 12.88 3.74
C THR A 87 -17.58 13.63 4.78
N VAL A 88 -17.22 12.97 5.88
CA VAL A 88 -16.38 13.54 6.93
C VAL A 88 -14.93 13.57 6.46
N GLU A 89 -14.37 14.77 6.45
CA GLU A 89 -12.98 14.97 6.09
C GLU A 89 -12.03 14.46 7.19
N PRO A 90 -10.88 13.86 6.84
CA PRO A 90 -9.87 13.51 7.83
C PRO A 90 -9.40 14.75 8.60
N SER A 91 -9.09 14.56 9.88
CA SER A 91 -8.70 15.67 10.77
C SER A 91 -7.45 16.41 10.25
N PRO A 92 -7.31 17.72 10.52
CA PRO A 92 -6.12 18.47 10.11
C PRO A 92 -4.81 17.87 10.64
N ALA A 93 -4.83 17.35 11.87
CA ALA A 93 -3.67 16.67 12.47
C ALA A 93 -3.27 15.42 11.67
N PHE A 94 -4.24 14.56 11.35
CA PHE A 94 -3.98 13.37 10.54
C PHE A 94 -3.45 13.73 9.14
N LYS A 95 -4.01 14.77 8.50
CA LYS A 95 -3.51 15.25 7.22
C LYS A 95 -2.06 15.76 7.31
N ALA A 96 -1.71 16.44 8.39
CA ALA A 96 -0.35 16.91 8.62
C ALA A 96 0.62 15.73 8.80
N ASP A 97 0.21 14.71 9.55
CA ASP A 97 1.00 13.48 9.74
C ASP A 97 1.23 12.74 8.42
N ILE A 98 0.20 12.55 7.59
CA ILE A 98 0.34 11.91 6.28
C ILE A 98 1.25 12.71 5.35
N ASN A 99 1.15 14.04 5.37
CA ASN A 99 2.07 14.90 4.62
C ASN A 99 3.51 14.75 5.11
N LYS A 100 3.72 14.67 6.43
CA LYS A 100 5.04 14.43 7.01
C LYS A 100 5.59 13.07 6.58
N VAL A 101 4.76 12.02 6.57
CA VAL A 101 5.15 10.68 6.11
C VAL A 101 5.66 10.69 4.67
N LEU A 102 4.94 11.32 3.75
CA LEU A 102 5.36 11.39 2.34
C LEU A 102 6.63 12.24 2.16
N LYS A 103 6.78 13.31 2.94
CA LYS A 103 8.02 14.11 2.97
C LYS A 103 9.20 13.32 3.52
N ASP A 104 9.03 12.62 4.64
CA ASP A 104 10.07 11.77 5.24
C ASP A 104 10.50 10.68 4.25
N LEU A 105 9.54 10.06 3.53
CA LEU A 105 9.83 9.08 2.48
C LEU A 105 10.67 9.69 1.36
N TRP A 106 10.29 10.87 0.86
CA TRP A 106 11.03 11.57 -0.17
C TRP A 106 12.45 11.93 0.29
N GLN A 107 12.59 12.47 1.51
CA GLN A 107 13.89 12.80 2.10
C GLN A 107 14.78 11.56 2.22
N ILE A 108 14.25 10.44 2.68
CA ILE A 108 14.99 9.17 2.76
C ILE A 108 15.41 8.70 1.37
N ALA A 109 14.54 8.80 0.37
CA ALA A 109 14.83 8.37 -1.00
C ALA A 109 15.90 9.21 -1.71
N THR A 110 15.99 10.51 -1.40
CA THR A 110 16.91 11.44 -2.09
C THR A 110 18.21 11.70 -1.32
N THR A 111 18.23 11.52 0.00
CA THR A 111 19.40 11.85 0.83
C THR A 111 20.47 10.76 0.77
N ARG A 112 21.72 11.15 0.45
CA ARG A 112 22.83 10.21 0.18
C ARG A 112 23.07 9.14 1.25
N ASN A 113 23.05 9.50 2.52
CA ASN A 113 23.29 8.57 3.64
C ASN A 113 22.04 7.81 4.09
N LEU A 114 20.86 8.18 3.61
CA LEU A 114 19.59 7.56 4.00
C LEU A 114 18.98 6.70 2.89
N LYS A 115 19.39 6.89 1.64
CA LYS A 115 18.78 6.22 0.48
C LYS A 115 19.19 4.77 0.28
N SER A 116 19.91 4.16 1.23
CA SER A 116 20.29 2.75 1.15
C SER A 116 19.10 1.80 0.90
N PRO A 117 17.88 2.01 1.45
CA PRO A 117 16.76 1.15 1.13
C PRO A 117 16.35 1.24 -0.34
N PHE A 118 16.62 2.35 -1.02
CA PHE A 118 16.19 2.65 -2.40
C PHE A 118 17.36 2.82 -3.37
N ALA A 119 18.56 2.39 -2.99
CA ALA A 119 19.78 2.61 -3.77
C ALA A 119 19.75 1.92 -5.15
N ALA A 120 20.66 2.34 -6.02
CA ALA A 120 20.84 1.71 -7.32
C ALA A 120 21.12 0.20 -7.16
N GLY A 121 20.33 -0.64 -7.83
CA GLY A 121 20.36 -2.10 -7.69
C GLY A 121 19.37 -2.67 -6.66
N ALA A 122 18.72 -1.83 -5.84
CA ALA A 122 17.60 -2.28 -5.04
C ALA A 122 16.46 -2.76 -5.96
N PRO A 123 15.77 -3.86 -5.61
CA PRO A 123 14.64 -4.33 -6.41
C PRO A 123 13.56 -3.26 -6.50
N ARG A 124 12.83 -3.25 -7.63
CA ARG A 124 11.66 -2.40 -7.83
C ARG A 124 10.73 -2.49 -6.63
N LEU A 125 10.27 -1.35 -6.16
CA LEU A 125 9.36 -1.26 -5.02
C LEU A 125 7.98 -1.78 -5.43
N ALA A 126 7.53 -2.86 -4.79
CA ALA A 126 6.21 -3.42 -5.03
C ALA A 126 5.12 -2.51 -4.44
N PRO A 127 3.89 -2.51 -4.99
CA PRO A 127 2.78 -1.70 -4.46
C PRO A 127 2.55 -1.90 -2.95
N VAL A 128 2.58 -3.15 -2.49
CA VAL A 128 2.39 -3.49 -1.08
C VAL A 128 3.53 -3.02 -0.20
N GLU A 129 4.77 -2.95 -0.71
CA GLU A 129 5.87 -2.38 0.05
C GLU A 129 5.73 -0.86 0.19
N PHE A 130 5.37 -0.15 -0.89
CA PHE A 130 5.12 1.30 -0.80
C PHE A 130 4.07 1.61 0.27
N ILE A 131 2.95 0.86 0.26
CA ILE A 131 1.88 1.01 1.24
C ILE A 131 2.39 0.85 2.67
N PHE A 132 3.12 -0.24 2.94
CA PHE A 132 3.58 -0.54 4.30
C PHE A 132 4.81 0.26 4.74
N ILE A 133 5.62 0.79 3.80
CA ILE A 133 6.64 1.79 4.12
C ILE A 133 5.97 3.06 4.64
N GLY A 134 4.90 3.51 4.00
CA GLY A 134 4.13 4.65 4.49
C GLY A 134 3.52 4.40 5.88
N VAL A 135 2.96 3.21 6.11
CA VAL A 135 2.47 2.81 7.45
C VAL A 135 3.60 2.79 8.47
N LEU A 136 4.75 2.20 8.13
CA LEU A 136 5.92 2.15 9.01
C LEU A 136 6.40 3.55 9.39
N LEU A 137 6.48 4.46 8.42
CA LEU A 137 6.85 5.85 8.65
C LEU A 137 5.82 6.59 9.51
N TYR A 138 4.53 6.27 9.35
CA TYR A 138 3.47 6.84 10.17
C TYR A 138 3.55 6.40 11.63
N VAL A 139 3.81 5.11 11.91
CA VAL A 139 3.97 4.63 13.29
C VAL A 139 5.27 5.13 13.92
N LEU A 140 6.32 5.32 13.11
CA LEU A 140 7.60 5.87 13.55
C LEU A 140 7.66 7.39 13.42
N ARG A 141 6.55 8.12 13.28
CA ARG A 141 6.54 9.55 12.89
C ARG A 141 7.40 10.45 13.78
N ASP A 142 7.54 10.11 15.06
CA ASP A 142 8.32 10.83 16.08
C ASP A 142 9.81 10.44 16.13
N HIS A 143 10.24 9.47 15.32
CA HIS A 143 11.65 9.07 15.21
C HIS A 143 12.39 9.88 14.14
N ASP A 144 13.71 9.91 14.24
CA ASP A 144 14.60 10.53 13.27
C ASP A 144 14.64 9.75 11.94
N LEU A 145 15.17 10.39 10.89
CA LEU A 145 15.20 9.83 9.54
C LEU A 145 16.17 8.65 9.37
N GLU A 146 17.23 8.57 10.18
CA GLU A 146 18.19 7.47 10.14
C GLU A 146 17.55 6.19 10.68
N THR A 147 16.89 6.30 11.83
CA THR A 147 16.08 5.21 12.40
C THR A 147 15.01 4.74 11.42
N LYS A 148 14.28 5.67 10.79
CA LYS A 148 13.27 5.35 9.77
C LYS A 148 13.86 4.64 8.55
N SER A 149 14.98 5.14 8.03
CA SER A 149 15.67 4.53 6.89
C SER A 149 16.12 3.10 7.20
N GLN A 150 16.71 2.88 8.38
CA GLN A 150 17.14 1.55 8.81
C GLN A 150 15.95 0.59 8.95
N ALA A 151 14.85 1.03 9.55
CA ALA A 151 13.64 0.23 9.68
C ALA A 151 13.04 -0.15 8.31
N ILE A 152 13.05 0.77 7.33
CA ILE A 152 12.64 0.47 5.95
C ILE A 152 13.55 -0.60 5.33
N SER A 153 14.88 -0.44 5.45
CA SER A 153 15.85 -1.41 4.93
C SER A 153 15.58 -2.81 5.49
N GLU A 154 15.39 -2.91 6.81
CA GLU A 154 15.15 -4.19 7.47
C GLU A 154 13.82 -4.82 7.03
N MET A 155 12.73 -4.03 6.99
CA MET A 155 11.43 -4.53 6.54
C MET A 155 11.47 -5.01 5.08
N ARG A 156 12.13 -4.24 4.20
CA ARG A 156 12.26 -4.59 2.77
C ARG A 156 13.10 -5.84 2.55
N ALA A 157 14.17 -6.03 3.32
CA ALA A 157 14.99 -7.24 3.27
C ALA A 157 14.21 -8.45 3.81
N ALA A 158 13.56 -8.30 4.97
CA ALA A 158 12.83 -9.38 5.62
C ALA A 158 11.66 -9.88 4.77
N ILE A 159 10.87 -9.01 4.15
CA ILE A 159 9.73 -9.45 3.33
C ILE A 159 10.17 -10.21 2.08
N ARG A 160 11.29 -9.80 1.45
CA ARG A 160 11.89 -10.48 0.29
C ARG A 160 12.52 -11.83 0.62
N SER A 161 12.95 -12.03 1.87
CA SER A 161 13.46 -13.33 2.31
C SER A 161 12.34 -14.37 2.54
N VAL A 162 11.09 -13.92 2.72
CA VAL A 162 9.95 -14.79 3.08
C VAL A 162 9.01 -15.04 1.91
N HIS A 163 8.85 -14.08 1.00
CA HIS A 163 7.92 -14.20 -0.13
C HIS A 163 8.65 -13.97 -1.46
N ASP A 164 8.63 -14.98 -2.32
CA ASP A 164 9.15 -14.87 -3.69
C ASP A 164 8.31 -13.91 -4.55
N ASP A 165 6.99 -13.94 -4.35
CA ASP A 165 6.01 -13.09 -5.04
C ASP A 165 5.41 -12.05 -4.08
N ILE A 166 5.90 -10.82 -4.19
CA ILE A 166 5.49 -9.68 -3.37
C ILE A 166 4.39 -8.90 -4.11
N ARG A 167 3.14 -9.15 -3.70
CA ARG A 167 1.94 -8.50 -4.25
C ARG A 167 0.98 -8.08 -3.14
N THR A 168 0.07 -7.17 -3.47
CA THR A 168 -0.98 -6.71 -2.55
C THR A 168 -2.00 -7.83 -2.31
N ASN A 169 -1.76 -8.63 -1.28
CA ASN A 169 -2.65 -9.70 -0.84
C ASN A 169 -2.59 -9.86 0.70
N ASN A 170 -3.53 -10.62 1.24
CA ASN A 170 -3.65 -10.81 2.69
C ASN A 170 -2.45 -11.53 3.33
N LYS A 171 -1.75 -12.41 2.60
CA LYS A 171 -0.61 -13.17 3.14
C LYS A 171 0.60 -12.26 3.36
N VAL A 172 0.93 -11.44 2.36
CA VAL A 172 2.03 -10.48 2.42
C VAL A 172 1.70 -9.37 3.41
N ALA A 173 0.48 -8.81 3.37
CA ALA A 173 0.04 -7.76 4.29
C ALA A 173 0.10 -8.19 5.76
N LYS A 174 -0.32 -9.41 6.10
CA LYS A 174 -0.18 -9.95 7.48
C LYS A 174 1.27 -10.02 7.94
N THR A 175 2.18 -10.38 7.04
CA THR A 175 3.61 -10.45 7.36
C THR A 175 4.16 -9.04 7.62
N LEU A 176 3.81 -8.08 6.76
CA LEU A 176 4.25 -6.68 6.91
C LEU A 176 3.68 -6.02 8.16
N TRP A 177 2.42 -6.26 8.52
CA TRP A 177 1.85 -5.77 9.79
C TRP A 177 2.62 -6.30 11.01
N SER A 178 3.02 -7.58 11.00
CA SER A 178 3.87 -8.14 12.06
C SER A 178 5.22 -7.43 12.15
N TYR A 179 5.83 -7.09 11.01
CA TYR A 179 7.07 -6.33 10.98
C TYR A 179 6.89 -4.90 11.48
N VAL A 180 5.82 -4.21 11.06
CA VAL A 180 5.47 -2.88 11.56
C VAL A 180 5.35 -2.89 13.08
N LYS A 181 4.64 -3.85 13.67
CA LYS A 181 4.51 -3.99 15.14
C LYS A 181 5.83 -4.27 15.85
N GLN A 182 6.72 -5.04 15.22
CA GLN A 182 8.04 -5.32 15.80
C GLN A 182 8.92 -4.07 15.78
N LEU A 183 8.94 -3.36 14.64
CA LEU A 183 9.73 -2.14 14.45
C LEU A 183 9.16 -0.95 15.23
N GLU A 184 7.85 -0.88 15.45
CA GLU A 184 7.23 0.11 16.33
C GLU A 184 7.75 -0.03 17.77
N ARG A 185 7.92 -1.27 18.25
CA ARG A 185 8.44 -1.55 19.60
C ARG A 185 9.95 -1.37 19.71
N ASN A 186 10.66 -1.74 18.65
CA ASN A 186 12.11 -1.62 18.56
C ASN A 186 12.50 -1.29 17.12
N PRO A 187 12.63 0.01 16.78
CA PRO A 187 12.91 0.45 15.41
C PRO A 187 14.24 -0.07 14.84
N ASN A 188 15.18 -0.42 15.72
CA ASN A 188 16.50 -0.94 15.36
C ASN A 188 16.56 -2.48 15.42
N ALA A 189 15.42 -3.17 15.57
CA ALA A 189 15.38 -4.63 15.59
C ALA A 189 15.78 -5.21 14.23
N SER A 190 16.58 -6.28 14.24
CA SER A 190 16.76 -7.11 13.05
C SER A 190 15.61 -8.12 12.93
N LEU A 191 14.89 -8.04 11.81
CA LEU A 191 13.80 -8.93 11.42
C LEU A 191 14.32 -10.21 10.73
N SER A 192 15.59 -10.23 10.29
CA SER A 192 16.26 -11.40 9.68
C SER A 192 16.17 -12.69 10.51
N ASN A 193 16.04 -12.57 11.84
CA ASN A 193 15.93 -13.68 12.79
C ASN A 193 14.54 -13.85 13.39
N SER A 194 13.55 -13.04 13.00
CA SER A 194 12.20 -13.21 13.52
C SER A 194 11.66 -14.52 12.95
N LYS A 195 11.62 -15.56 13.81
CA LYS A 195 10.90 -16.80 13.56
C LYS A 195 9.41 -16.46 13.53
N LEU A 196 8.96 -15.73 12.52
CA LEU A 196 7.57 -15.80 12.10
C LEU A 196 7.38 -17.25 11.67
N SER A 197 6.84 -18.02 12.61
CA SER A 197 6.54 -19.42 12.41
C SER A 197 5.91 -19.54 11.02
N ARG A 198 6.56 -20.30 10.12
CA ARG A 198 5.84 -20.89 9.01
C ARG A 198 4.57 -21.43 9.62
N SER A 199 3.43 -20.84 9.29
CA SER A 199 2.15 -21.45 9.57
C SER A 199 2.14 -22.72 8.71
N THR A 200 2.75 -23.78 9.23
CA THR A 200 2.56 -25.14 8.77
C THR A 200 1.06 -25.34 8.76
N GLY A 201 0.54 -25.68 7.58
CA GLY A 201 -0.86 -25.99 7.41
C GLY A 201 -1.27 -26.97 8.51
N SER A 202 -2.32 -26.61 9.23
CA SER A 202 -3.02 -27.53 10.12
C SER A 202 -3.45 -28.74 9.29
N THR A 203 -2.74 -29.84 9.44
CA THR A 203 -3.21 -31.19 9.09
C THR A 203 -4.44 -31.45 9.95
N SER A 204 -5.62 -31.20 9.39
CA SER A 204 -6.88 -31.68 9.98
C SER A 204 -7.22 -33.02 9.34
N ASN A 205 -7.24 -34.04 10.20
CA ASN A 205 -7.67 -35.38 9.87
C ASN A 205 -9.10 -35.39 9.28
N GLY A 206 -9.20 -36.05 8.12
CA GLY A 206 -10.37 -36.76 7.57
C GLY A 206 -11.78 -36.34 7.97
N ARG A 207 -12.43 -35.55 7.10
CA ARG A 207 -13.85 -35.72 6.70
C ARG A 207 -13.99 -35.31 5.22
N PRO A 208 -14.64 -36.09 4.35
CA PRO A 208 -14.73 -35.77 2.92
C PRO A 208 -15.62 -34.55 2.70
N ALA A 209 -15.05 -33.48 2.14
CA ALA A 209 -15.77 -32.27 1.81
C ALA A 209 -16.64 -32.49 0.55
N LYS A 210 -17.94 -32.27 0.72
CA LYS A 210 -18.96 -32.28 -0.33
C LYS A 210 -18.63 -31.20 -1.38
N ARG A 211 -18.36 -31.60 -2.63
CA ARG A 211 -18.08 -30.72 -3.78
C ARG A 211 -19.17 -29.64 -3.88
N ARG A 212 -18.79 -28.39 -3.65
CA ARG A 212 -19.60 -27.21 -3.96
C ARG A 212 -19.18 -26.72 -5.35
N LYS A 213 -20.10 -26.78 -6.31
CA LYS A 213 -19.95 -26.31 -7.70
C LYS A 213 -19.43 -24.86 -7.71
N THR A 214 -18.27 -24.63 -8.29
CA THR A 214 -17.80 -23.29 -8.68
C THR A 214 -18.70 -22.80 -9.81
N LYS A 215 -19.39 -21.68 -9.59
CA LYS A 215 -19.95 -20.87 -10.67
C LYS A 215 -18.77 -20.22 -11.37
N THR A 216 -18.49 -20.67 -12.59
CA THR A 216 -17.72 -19.94 -13.59
C THR A 216 -18.42 -18.60 -13.80
N TYR A 217 -17.70 -17.49 -13.66
CA TYR A 217 -18.15 -16.23 -14.24
C TYR A 217 -17.81 -16.35 -15.73
N GLU A 218 -18.78 -16.80 -16.50
CA GLU A 218 -18.75 -16.74 -17.96
C GLU A 218 -18.97 -15.29 -18.39
N ASP A 219 -18.14 -14.85 -19.33
CA ASP A 219 -18.42 -13.76 -20.27
C ASP A 219 -19.85 -13.88 -20.78
N ASP A 220 -20.67 -12.86 -20.50
CA ASP A 220 -21.87 -12.63 -21.30
C ASP A 220 -21.48 -11.75 -22.49
N ASP A 221 -20.97 -12.42 -23.53
CA ASP A 221 -21.14 -12.00 -24.92
C ASP A 221 -22.64 -12.09 -25.25
N ASP A 222 -23.36 -10.97 -25.15
CA ASP A 222 -24.72 -10.86 -25.66
C ASP A 222 -24.70 -10.81 -27.20
N TYR A 223 -24.81 -11.98 -27.82
CA TYR A 223 -25.32 -12.16 -29.18
C TYR A 223 -26.78 -12.58 -29.11
N VAL A 224 -27.72 -11.69 -29.48
CA VAL A 224 -28.88 -12.13 -30.28
C VAL A 224 -29.22 -11.07 -31.33
N ALA A 225 -29.10 -11.49 -32.58
CA ALA A 225 -29.57 -10.82 -33.76
C ALA A 225 -31.11 -10.81 -33.83
N ARG A 226 -31.68 -9.65 -34.19
CA ARG A 226 -32.64 -9.49 -35.29
C ARG A 226 -32.78 -8.00 -35.62
#